data_AF-A0A8H8WZS4-F1
#
_entry.id   AF-A0A8H8WZS4-F1
#
_cell.length_a   1.000
_cell.length_b   1.000
_cell.length_c   1.000
_cell.angle_alpha   90.00
_cell.angle_beta   90.00
_cell.angle_gamma   90.00
#
_symmetry.space_group_name_H-M   'P 1'
#
loop_
_entity.id
_entity.type
_entity.pdbx_description
1 polymer ?
#
loop_
_entity_poly.entity_id
_entity_poly.type
_entity_poly.pdbx_seq_one_letter_code
_entity_poly.pdbx_strand_id
1 'polypeptide(L)'
;MYAQLVKTDATQVRGLDEMPPEERAFQERIDRGEKIEPKEWMPEGYRKTLIRQIGQHAHSEIVGQLPEGNWITRAPTLERKAILLAKVQDEAGHGLYLYCAAETLGVSRDELMELLHAGKMKYSSIFNYPTLTWADMGAVGWLVDGAAIMNQVPLQRTSYGPYSRAMIRICKEESFHQRQGYDIMTKMAGGTPAQKHMAQDALNRFWFPALMMFGPSDKDSVHSAQSMAWRIKMNTNDELRQKFVDQTVPQAERLGLTVPDEGLRWNEDKGGYDFSEPDWSEFFEVIAGNGPCNRERLGARVKAWEDGAWFRDGLKAHADKAARARMAVAAE
;
A
#
# COMPACT_ATOMS: atom_id res chain seq x y z
N MET A 1 3.87 -5.44 -2.87
CA MET A 1 2.78 -4.52 -3.30
C MET A 1 3.06 -3.70 -4.56
N TYR A 2 4.30 -3.28 -4.84
CA TYR A 2 4.59 -2.31 -5.91
C TYR A 2 5.45 -2.88 -7.04
N ALA A 3 4.84 -3.68 -7.92
CA ALA A 3 5.52 -4.26 -9.08
C ALA A 3 5.41 -3.34 -10.31
N GLN A 4 6.51 -2.68 -10.68
CA GLN A 4 6.75 -2.13 -12.02
C GLN A 4 8.23 -2.28 -12.38
N LEU A 5 8.47 -2.45 -13.69
CA LEU A 5 9.76 -2.45 -14.37
C LEU A 5 10.46 -1.09 -14.20
N VAL A 6 11.33 -0.94 -13.21
CA VAL A 6 12.43 0.03 -13.28
C VAL A 6 13.60 -0.71 -13.87
N LYS A 7 14.21 -0.26 -14.96
CA LYS A 7 15.55 -0.77 -15.29
C LYS A 7 16.48 -0.36 -14.15
N THR A 8 16.73 -1.26 -13.20
CA THR A 8 17.87 -1.13 -12.30
C THR A 8 19.08 -1.19 -13.21
N ASP A 9 20.03 -0.26 -13.04
CA ASP A 9 21.20 -0.13 -13.93
C ASP A 9 22.10 -1.39 -13.95
N ALA A 10 21.79 -2.40 -13.13
CA ALA A 10 22.38 -3.73 -13.18
C ALA A 10 21.31 -4.83 -13.03
N THR A 11 21.45 -5.90 -13.82
CA THR A 11 20.68 -7.15 -13.72
C THR A 11 21.17 -8.07 -12.60
N GLN A 12 22.31 -7.73 -11.98
CA GLN A 12 22.92 -8.45 -10.87
C GLN A 12 23.40 -7.46 -9.80
N VAL A 13 23.31 -7.86 -8.53
CA VAL A 13 23.86 -7.08 -7.41
C VAL A 13 25.38 -7.17 -7.49
N ARG A 14 26.05 -6.02 -7.58
CA ARG A 14 27.52 -5.94 -7.66
C ARG A 14 28.17 -6.37 -6.34
N GLY A 15 29.35 -6.98 -6.43
CA GLY A 15 30.20 -7.21 -5.25
C GLY A 15 30.74 -5.89 -4.68
N LEU A 16 31.06 -5.85 -3.38
CA LEU A 16 31.67 -4.65 -2.75
C LEU A 16 32.97 -4.24 -3.45
N ASP A 17 33.73 -5.21 -3.94
CA ASP A 17 34.97 -5.08 -4.70
C ASP A 17 34.77 -4.37 -6.06
N GLU A 18 33.59 -4.50 -6.66
CA GLU A 18 33.21 -3.90 -7.94
C GLU A 18 32.57 -2.50 -7.79
N MET A 19 32.26 -2.08 -6.56
CA MET A 19 31.63 -0.79 -6.28
C MET A 19 32.65 0.35 -6.23
N PRO A 20 32.35 1.53 -6.82
CA PRO A 20 33.08 2.76 -6.57
C PRO A 20 33.15 3.09 -5.06
N PRO A 21 34.16 3.86 -4.59
CA PRO A 21 34.36 4.12 -3.16
C PRO A 21 33.13 4.65 -2.43
N GLU A 22 32.37 5.57 -3.03
CA GLU A 22 31.15 6.13 -2.44
C GLU A 22 30.02 5.09 -2.31
N GLU A 23 29.83 4.27 -3.36
CA GLU A 23 28.81 3.21 -3.38
C GLU A 23 29.16 2.09 -2.39
N ARG A 24 30.45 1.74 -2.26
CA ARG A 24 30.93 0.80 -1.24
C ARG A 24 30.67 1.33 0.17
N ALA A 25 31.06 2.57 0.46
CA ALA A 25 30.84 3.18 1.78
C ALA A 25 29.35 3.21 2.14
N PHE A 26 28.48 3.50 1.15
CA PHE A 26 27.04 3.39 1.32
C PHE A 26 26.59 1.96 1.64
N GLN A 27 27.01 0.96 0.86
CA GLN A 27 26.60 -0.43 1.08
C GLN A 27 27.07 -0.96 2.44
N GLU A 28 28.30 -0.63 2.86
CA GLU A 28 28.81 -1.01 4.18
C GLU A 28 27.98 -0.41 5.33
N ARG A 29 27.46 0.82 5.18
CA ARG A 29 26.52 1.41 6.16
C ARG A 29 25.20 0.64 6.21
N ILE A 30 24.65 0.29 5.05
CA ILE A 30 23.44 -0.54 4.95
C ILE A 30 23.65 -1.88 5.65
N ASP A 31 24.80 -2.53 5.42
CA ASP A 31 25.12 -3.84 5.99
C ASP A 31 25.24 -3.79 7.52
N ARG A 32 25.79 -2.70 8.08
CA ARG A 32 25.80 -2.40 9.52
C ARG A 32 24.43 -2.06 10.10
N GLY A 33 23.41 -1.89 9.27
CA GLY A 33 22.04 -1.58 9.70
C GLY A 33 21.80 -0.12 10.01
N GLU A 34 22.70 0.76 9.57
CA GLU A 34 22.53 2.21 9.70
C GLU A 34 21.39 2.71 8.79
N LYS A 35 20.74 3.80 9.21
CA LYS A 35 19.72 4.47 8.40
C LYS A 35 20.36 5.52 7.51
N ILE A 36 19.87 5.60 6.28
CA ILE A 36 20.21 6.65 5.33
C ILE A 36 19.26 7.83 5.52
N GLU A 37 19.81 9.03 5.63
CA GLU A 37 19.06 10.27 5.86
C GLU A 37 19.10 11.23 4.64
N PRO A 38 18.17 12.20 4.53
CA PRO A 38 17.97 12.99 3.30
C PRO A 38 19.18 13.76 2.76
N LYS A 39 20.05 14.25 3.65
CA LYS A 39 21.24 15.04 3.29
C LYS A 39 22.46 14.19 2.96
N GLU A 40 22.36 12.88 3.14
CA GLU A 40 23.46 11.96 2.91
C GLU A 40 23.51 11.55 1.44
N TRP A 41 24.72 11.23 0.97
CA TRP A 41 24.91 10.64 -0.34
C TRP A 41 24.22 9.27 -0.41
N MET A 42 23.60 8.97 -1.55
CA MET A 42 23.00 7.67 -1.84
C MET A 42 23.06 7.40 -3.35
N PRO A 43 23.14 6.14 -3.80
CA PRO A 43 23.11 5.81 -5.22
C PRO A 43 21.84 6.33 -5.90
N GLU A 44 21.95 6.79 -7.14
CA GLU A 44 20.79 7.31 -7.88
C GLU A 44 19.72 6.23 -8.10
N GLY A 45 20.13 4.98 -8.34
CA GLY A 45 19.22 3.83 -8.43
C GLY A 45 18.45 3.57 -7.12
N TYR A 46 19.10 3.79 -5.97
CA TYR A 46 18.48 3.69 -4.65
C TYR A 46 17.43 4.80 -4.45
N ARG A 47 17.79 6.05 -4.76
CA ARG A 47 16.88 7.21 -4.71
C ARG A 47 15.65 7.01 -5.58
N LYS A 48 15.82 6.66 -6.86
CA LYS A 48 14.71 6.42 -7.81
C LYS A 48 13.81 5.26 -7.36
N THR A 49 14.41 4.18 -6.85
CA THR A 49 13.65 3.02 -6.34
C THR A 49 12.78 3.42 -5.16
N LEU A 50 13.29 4.22 -4.23
CA LEU A 50 12.52 4.72 -3.10
C LEU A 50 11.46 5.74 -3.51
N ILE A 51 11.75 6.70 -4.39
CA ILE A 51 10.74 7.64 -4.91
C ILE A 51 9.57 6.86 -5.50
N ARG A 52 9.86 5.85 -6.34
CA ARG A 52 8.82 4.98 -6.90
C ARG A 52 8.06 4.24 -5.80
N GLN A 53 8.76 3.55 -4.90
CA GLN A 53 8.10 2.71 -3.90
C GLN A 53 7.24 3.53 -2.92
N ILE A 54 7.80 4.60 -2.35
CA ILE A 54 7.13 5.46 -1.38
C ILE A 54 6.01 6.26 -2.07
N GLY A 55 6.23 6.76 -3.29
CA GLY A 55 5.21 7.47 -4.04
C GLY A 55 4.01 6.59 -4.39
N GLN A 56 4.25 5.37 -4.89
CA GLN A 56 3.16 4.42 -5.16
C GLN A 56 2.47 3.93 -3.87
N HIS A 57 3.19 3.92 -2.74
CA HIS A 57 2.60 3.69 -1.43
C HIS A 57 1.65 4.82 -1.05
N ALA A 58 2.08 6.08 -1.17
CA ALA A 58 1.22 7.23 -0.95
C ALA A 58 0.00 7.21 -1.88
N HIS A 59 0.17 6.85 -3.15
CA HIS A 59 -0.94 6.69 -4.09
C HIS A 59 -1.92 5.59 -3.67
N SER A 60 -1.42 4.54 -3.03
CA SER A 60 -2.26 3.45 -2.50
C SER A 60 -3.17 3.96 -1.41
N GLU A 61 -2.65 4.74 -0.46
CA GLU A 61 -3.48 5.36 0.58
C GLU A 61 -4.53 6.31 0.00
N ILE A 62 -4.16 7.07 -1.03
CA ILE A 62 -5.11 7.96 -1.69
C ILE A 62 -6.18 7.15 -2.43
N VAL A 63 -5.81 6.16 -3.26
CA VAL A 63 -6.80 5.43 -4.05
C VAL A 63 -7.66 4.49 -3.17
N GLY A 64 -7.12 3.97 -2.07
CA GLY A 64 -7.79 3.09 -1.11
C GLY A 64 -9.03 3.67 -0.44
N GLN A 65 -9.05 5.00 -0.26
CA GLN A 65 -10.23 5.70 0.27
C GLN A 65 -11.48 5.57 -0.63
N LEU A 66 -11.35 5.22 -1.91
CA LEU A 66 -12.48 5.14 -2.85
C LEU A 66 -13.38 3.92 -2.62
N PRO A 67 -12.88 2.67 -2.63
CA PRO A 67 -13.71 1.51 -2.34
C PRO A 67 -14.38 1.59 -0.96
N GLU A 68 -13.69 2.12 0.05
CA GLU A 68 -14.27 2.28 1.39
C GLU A 68 -15.22 3.48 1.50
N GLY A 69 -14.85 4.60 0.90
CA GLY A 69 -15.68 5.80 0.80
C GLY A 69 -17.05 5.54 0.17
N ASN A 70 -17.10 4.59 -0.76
CA ASN A 70 -18.34 4.10 -1.38
C ASN A 70 -19.38 3.63 -0.34
N TRP A 71 -18.96 3.11 0.81
CA TRP A 71 -19.85 2.58 1.84
C TRP A 71 -20.10 3.50 3.03
N ILE A 72 -19.41 4.65 3.14
CA ILE A 72 -19.59 5.61 4.25
C ILE A 72 -21.05 6.01 4.45
N THR A 73 -21.78 6.33 3.38
CA THR A 73 -23.17 6.78 3.48
C THR A 73 -24.16 5.64 3.78
N ARG A 74 -23.74 4.39 3.54
CA ARG A 74 -24.59 3.17 3.56
C ARG A 74 -24.23 2.18 4.67
N ALA A 75 -23.27 2.53 5.54
CA ALA A 75 -22.92 1.71 6.68
C ALA A 75 -24.16 1.38 7.54
N PRO A 76 -24.33 0.12 7.98
CA PRO A 76 -25.59 -0.38 8.54
C PRO A 76 -25.90 0.14 9.95
N THR A 77 -24.90 0.69 10.65
CA THR A 77 -25.06 1.31 11.96
C THR A 77 -24.23 2.59 12.05
N LEU A 78 -24.61 3.50 12.97
CA LEU A 78 -23.85 4.72 13.22
C LEU A 78 -22.45 4.43 13.78
N GLU A 79 -22.32 3.41 14.62
CA GLU A 79 -21.05 2.94 15.15
C GLU A 79 -20.10 2.53 14.02
N ARG A 80 -20.56 1.67 13.09
CA ARG A 80 -19.74 1.24 11.95
C ARG A 80 -19.44 2.39 11.00
N LYS A 81 -20.38 3.32 10.83
CA LYS A 81 -20.16 4.55 10.05
C LYS A 81 -19.05 5.41 10.65
N ALA A 82 -19.06 5.61 11.97
CA ALA A 82 -18.04 6.39 12.67
C ALA A 82 -16.66 5.74 12.58
N ILE A 83 -16.58 4.42 12.76
CA ILE A 83 -15.32 3.66 12.60
C ILE A 83 -14.79 3.78 11.17
N LEU A 84 -15.64 3.59 10.15
CA LEU A 84 -15.23 3.69 8.75
C LEU A 84 -14.76 5.10 8.38
N LEU A 85 -15.43 6.14 8.89
CA LEU A 85 -14.98 7.54 8.74
C LEU A 85 -13.59 7.76 9.35
N ALA A 86 -13.35 7.23 10.56
CA ALA A 86 -12.06 7.35 11.21
C ALA A 86 -10.95 6.63 10.41
N LYS A 87 -11.22 5.42 9.91
CA LYS A 87 -10.28 4.67 9.06
C LYS A 87 -9.92 5.46 7.79
N VAL A 88 -10.91 5.90 7.02
CA VAL A 88 -10.69 6.64 5.76
C VAL A 88 -10.00 7.98 6.02
N GLN A 89 -10.25 8.62 7.17
CA GLN A 89 -9.52 9.81 7.59
C GLN A 89 -8.03 9.51 7.86
N ASP A 90 -7.72 8.41 8.54
CA ASP A 90 -6.34 8.00 8.82
C ASP A 90 -5.59 7.66 7.53
N GLU A 91 -6.22 6.98 6.56
CA GLU A 91 -5.62 6.72 5.24
C GLU A 91 -5.20 8.03 4.54
N ALA A 92 -6.01 9.08 4.63
CA ALA A 92 -5.63 10.39 4.11
C ALA A 92 -4.39 10.95 4.84
N GLY A 93 -4.29 10.78 6.15
CA GLY A 93 -3.12 11.13 6.95
C GLY A 93 -1.87 10.32 6.58
N HIS A 94 -2.02 9.01 6.36
CA HIS A 94 -0.93 8.10 5.98
C HIS A 94 -0.37 8.46 4.61
N GLY A 95 -1.26 8.77 3.65
CA GLY A 95 -0.86 9.30 2.35
C GLY A 95 -0.01 10.57 2.46
N LEU A 96 -0.38 11.49 3.36
CA LEU A 96 0.42 12.70 3.63
C LEU A 96 1.79 12.36 4.23
N TYR A 97 1.88 11.45 5.20
CA TYR A 97 3.17 11.03 5.76
C TYR A 97 4.09 10.43 4.70
N LEU A 98 3.54 9.64 3.79
CA LEU A 98 4.29 9.01 2.71
C LEU A 98 4.73 10.02 1.64
N TYR A 99 3.87 10.96 1.24
CA TYR A 99 4.29 12.04 0.35
C TYR A 99 5.42 12.87 0.99
N CYS A 100 5.30 13.26 2.26
CA CYS A 100 6.36 13.97 2.95
C CYS A 100 7.67 13.16 3.02
N ALA A 101 7.61 11.84 3.23
CA ALA A 101 8.79 10.98 3.18
C ALA A 101 9.40 10.94 1.77
N ALA A 102 8.58 10.85 0.72
CA ALA A 102 9.05 10.89 -0.66
C ALA A 102 9.70 12.24 -1.01
N GLU A 103 9.15 13.36 -0.54
CA GLU A 103 9.68 14.69 -0.83
C GLU A 103 11.10 14.91 -0.29
N THR A 104 11.48 14.19 0.78
CA THR A 104 12.86 14.21 1.28
C THR A 104 13.89 13.61 0.31
N LEU A 105 13.45 12.95 -0.77
CA LEU A 105 14.30 12.44 -1.85
C LEU A 105 14.44 13.41 -3.03
N GLY A 106 13.76 14.56 -3.00
CA GLY A 106 13.88 15.63 -4.00
C GLY A 106 12.80 15.67 -5.08
N VAL A 107 11.77 14.81 -5.00
CA VAL A 107 10.55 14.90 -5.81
C VAL A 107 9.52 15.76 -5.08
N SER A 108 8.60 16.42 -5.78
CA SER A 108 7.45 17.09 -5.15
C SER A 108 6.22 16.17 -5.10
N ARG A 109 5.33 16.42 -4.14
CA ARG A 109 4.01 15.76 -4.12
C ARG A 109 3.21 16.02 -5.40
N ASP A 110 3.28 17.22 -5.96
CA ASP A 110 2.53 17.58 -7.16
C ASP A 110 3.00 16.74 -8.36
N GLU A 111 4.31 16.56 -8.55
CA GLU A 111 4.86 15.66 -9.58
C GLU A 111 4.39 14.21 -9.40
N LEU A 112 4.36 13.71 -8.16
CA LEU A 112 3.85 12.37 -7.87
C LEU A 112 2.35 12.26 -8.20
N MET A 113 1.55 13.25 -7.84
CA MET A 113 0.11 13.28 -8.15
C MET A 113 -0.14 13.35 -9.66
N GLU A 114 0.66 14.12 -10.41
CA GLU A 114 0.62 14.15 -11.87
C GLU A 114 0.95 12.79 -12.48
N LEU A 115 1.98 12.10 -11.96
CA LEU A 115 2.34 10.76 -12.41
C LEU A 115 1.24 9.73 -12.12
N LEU A 116 0.55 9.83 -10.97
CA LEU A 116 -0.63 9.03 -10.68
C LEU A 116 -1.75 9.31 -11.69
N HIS A 117 -2.15 10.58 -11.85
CA HIS A 117 -3.24 11.00 -12.74
C HIS A 117 -2.98 10.63 -14.21
N ALA A 118 -1.72 10.67 -14.65
CA ALA A 118 -1.32 10.25 -15.98
C ALA A 118 -1.19 8.72 -16.14
N GLY A 119 -1.43 7.93 -15.09
CA GLY A 119 -1.27 6.47 -15.10
C GLY A 119 0.20 6.01 -15.22
N LYS A 120 1.16 6.90 -14.96
CA LYS A 120 2.61 6.63 -15.08
C LYS A 120 3.21 6.06 -13.79
N MET A 121 2.58 6.28 -12.63
CA MET A 121 2.89 5.61 -11.37
C MET A 121 1.69 4.80 -10.87
N LYS A 122 1.94 3.59 -10.36
CA LYS A 122 0.87 2.70 -9.89
C LYS A 122 0.39 3.05 -8.48
N TYR A 123 -0.68 2.40 -8.08
CA TYR A 123 -1.13 2.18 -6.72
C TYR A 123 -1.35 0.67 -6.52
N SER A 124 -1.64 0.23 -5.29
CA SER A 124 -1.87 -1.19 -4.99
C SER A 124 -2.97 -1.79 -5.86
N SER A 125 -2.75 -3.01 -6.38
CA SER A 125 -3.68 -3.73 -7.26
C SER A 125 -5.07 -3.89 -6.63
N ILE A 126 -5.13 -4.10 -5.32
CA ILE A 126 -6.33 -4.44 -4.57
C ILE A 126 -7.44 -3.38 -4.65
N PHE A 127 -7.09 -2.11 -4.84
CA PHE A 127 -8.08 -1.04 -4.89
C PHE A 127 -8.85 -0.97 -6.22
N ASN A 128 -8.48 -1.81 -7.17
CA ASN A 128 -9.20 -2.00 -8.44
C ASN A 128 -10.36 -2.97 -8.32
N TYR A 129 -10.58 -3.61 -7.17
CA TYR A 129 -11.72 -4.50 -6.95
C TYR A 129 -12.93 -3.71 -6.40
N PRO A 130 -14.17 -4.05 -6.82
CA PRO A 130 -15.37 -3.34 -6.37
C PRO A 130 -15.84 -3.83 -5.00
N THR A 131 -16.41 -2.91 -4.22
CA THR A 131 -17.06 -3.21 -2.94
C THR A 131 -18.58 -3.28 -3.15
N LEU A 132 -19.09 -4.49 -3.32
CA LEU A 132 -20.46 -4.79 -3.74
C LEU A 132 -21.44 -4.93 -2.57
N THR A 133 -20.95 -5.35 -1.41
CA THR A 133 -21.76 -5.54 -0.20
C THR A 133 -21.09 -4.92 1.03
N TRP A 134 -21.83 -4.79 2.14
CA TRP A 134 -21.25 -4.29 3.39
C TRP A 134 -20.14 -5.22 3.92
N ALA A 135 -20.25 -6.53 3.70
CA ALA A 135 -19.22 -7.47 4.14
C ALA A 135 -17.85 -7.21 3.49
N ASP A 136 -17.82 -6.53 2.34
CA ASP A 136 -16.59 -6.14 1.66
C ASP A 136 -15.78 -5.15 2.51
N MET A 137 -16.41 -4.32 3.36
CA MET A 137 -15.68 -3.50 4.34
C MET A 137 -15.00 -4.36 5.41
N GLY A 138 -15.63 -5.48 5.77
CA GLY A 138 -15.03 -6.47 6.65
C GLY A 138 -13.85 -7.18 5.98
N ALA A 139 -14.00 -7.61 4.72
CA ALA A 139 -12.93 -8.29 3.97
C ALA A 139 -11.76 -7.35 3.66
N VAL A 140 -12.02 -6.08 3.29
CA VAL A 140 -10.96 -5.07 3.11
C VAL A 140 -10.25 -4.82 4.43
N GLY A 141 -10.96 -4.45 5.48
CA GLY A 141 -10.33 -4.20 6.78
C GLY A 141 -9.61 -5.44 7.33
N TRP A 142 -10.11 -6.66 7.13
CA TRP A 142 -9.46 -7.86 7.67
C TRP A 142 -8.31 -8.38 6.80
N LEU A 143 -8.59 -8.71 5.53
CA LEU A 143 -7.65 -9.38 4.62
C LEU A 143 -6.70 -8.37 3.97
N VAL A 144 -7.25 -7.27 3.45
CA VAL A 144 -6.47 -6.28 2.68
C VAL A 144 -5.54 -5.51 3.62
N ASP A 145 -6.06 -4.96 4.73
CA ASP A 145 -5.19 -4.31 5.72
C ASP A 145 -4.28 -5.34 6.40
N GLY A 146 -4.74 -6.58 6.61
CA GLY A 146 -3.90 -7.67 7.13
C GLY A 146 -2.68 -7.93 6.23
N ALA A 147 -2.89 -7.99 4.92
CA ALA A 147 -1.81 -8.13 3.94
C ALA A 147 -0.91 -6.88 3.89
N ALA A 148 -1.50 -5.68 4.01
CA ALA A 148 -0.78 -4.42 4.08
C ALA A 148 0.16 -4.38 5.31
N ILE A 149 -0.36 -4.69 6.50
CA ILE A 149 0.41 -4.77 7.75
C ILE A 149 1.54 -5.80 7.64
N MET A 150 1.30 -6.97 7.06
CA MET A 150 2.35 -7.97 6.83
C MET A 150 3.50 -7.43 5.99
N ASN A 151 3.20 -6.59 5.00
CA ASN A 151 4.21 -5.92 4.19
C ASN A 151 4.85 -4.70 4.89
N GLN A 152 4.10 -3.97 5.69
CA GLN A 152 4.52 -2.69 6.29
C GLN A 152 5.32 -2.85 7.58
N VAL A 153 5.02 -3.84 8.41
CA VAL A 153 5.74 -4.08 9.67
C VAL A 153 7.24 -4.32 9.42
N PRO A 154 7.67 -5.16 8.46
CA PRO A 154 9.08 -5.27 8.11
C PRO A 154 9.68 -3.94 7.61
N LEU A 155 8.92 -3.13 6.89
CA LEU A 155 9.38 -1.83 6.36
C LEU A 155 9.63 -0.79 7.45
N GLN A 156 9.19 -0.99 8.69
CA GLN A 156 9.68 -0.21 9.82
C GLN A 156 11.20 -0.29 9.98
N ARG A 157 11.83 -1.34 9.44
CA ARG A 157 13.29 -1.55 9.44
C ARG A 157 13.95 -1.22 8.10
N THR A 158 13.23 -0.69 7.11
CA THR A 158 13.81 -0.26 5.83
C THR A 158 14.96 0.71 6.02
N SER A 159 15.96 0.67 5.14
CA SER A 159 17.20 1.43 5.24
C SER A 159 17.02 2.95 5.21
N TYR A 160 15.97 3.47 4.56
CA TYR A 160 15.74 4.90 4.48
C TYR A 160 15.00 5.43 5.71
N GLY A 161 15.65 6.32 6.46
CA GLY A 161 15.17 6.83 7.74
C GLY A 161 13.77 7.45 7.69
N PRO A 162 13.48 8.40 6.77
CA PRO A 162 12.15 9.00 6.66
C PRO A 162 11.05 7.97 6.41
N TYR A 163 11.30 6.99 5.54
CA TYR A 163 10.32 5.96 5.23
C TYR A 163 10.10 4.99 6.41
N SER A 164 11.19 4.55 7.06
CA SER A 164 11.14 3.75 8.29
C SER A 164 10.29 4.43 9.38
N ARG A 165 10.50 5.73 9.62
CA ARG A 165 9.73 6.50 10.61
C ARG A 165 8.26 6.68 10.24
N ALA A 166 7.94 6.85 8.96
CA ALA A 166 6.56 6.89 8.49
C ALA A 166 5.86 5.54 8.75
N MET A 167 6.51 4.42 8.41
CA MET A 167 5.98 3.07 8.65
C MET A 167 5.74 2.78 10.13
N ILE A 168 6.59 3.27 11.04
CA ILE A 168 6.36 3.12 12.49
C ILE A 168 5.05 3.80 12.93
N ARG A 169 4.71 4.97 12.38
CA ARG A 169 3.46 5.66 12.73
C ARG A 169 2.26 4.97 12.09
N ILE A 170 2.34 4.73 10.78
CA ILE A 170 1.27 4.10 10.00
C ILE A 170 0.89 2.73 10.60
N CYS A 171 1.86 1.86 10.88
CA CYS A 171 1.59 0.55 11.47
C CYS A 171 0.92 0.61 12.87
N LYS A 172 1.16 1.66 13.66
CA LYS A 172 0.49 1.82 14.97
C LYS A 172 -1.00 2.10 14.80
N GLU A 173 -1.38 2.82 13.75
CA GLU A 173 -2.76 3.21 13.47
C GLU A 173 -3.50 2.10 12.70
N GLU A 174 -2.90 1.54 11.65
CA GLU A 174 -3.54 0.51 10.81
C GLU A 174 -3.89 -0.78 11.54
N SER A 175 -3.11 -1.19 12.54
CA SER A 175 -3.40 -2.42 13.30
C SER A 175 -4.75 -2.35 14.02
N PHE A 176 -5.20 -1.15 14.39
CA PHE A 176 -6.52 -0.93 14.95
C PHE A 176 -7.59 -1.11 13.88
N HIS A 177 -7.43 -0.51 12.70
CA HIS A 177 -8.37 -0.62 11.58
C HIS A 177 -8.55 -2.07 11.12
N GLN A 178 -7.45 -2.82 11.08
CA GLN A 178 -7.47 -4.23 10.72
C GLN A 178 -8.33 -5.06 11.68
N ARG A 179 -8.19 -4.78 12.99
CA ARG A 179 -9.01 -5.42 14.03
C ARG A 179 -10.49 -5.09 13.86
N GLN A 180 -10.82 -3.85 13.50
CA GLN A 180 -12.21 -3.45 13.26
C GLN A 180 -12.82 -4.15 12.03
N GLY A 181 -12.03 -4.38 10.98
CA GLY A 181 -12.43 -5.20 9.83
C GLY A 181 -12.75 -6.65 10.22
N TYR A 182 -11.87 -7.28 11.02
CA TYR A 182 -12.12 -8.63 11.53
C TYR A 182 -13.35 -8.70 12.44
N ASP A 183 -13.63 -7.66 13.23
CA ASP A 183 -14.84 -7.57 14.05
C ASP A 183 -16.12 -7.46 13.19
N ILE A 184 -16.10 -6.76 12.05
CA ILE A 184 -17.22 -6.80 11.07
C ILE A 184 -17.45 -8.24 10.62
N MET A 185 -16.40 -8.95 10.20
CA MET A 185 -16.51 -10.33 9.74
C MET A 185 -17.01 -11.27 10.85
N THR A 186 -16.57 -11.06 12.08
CA THR A 186 -17.05 -11.79 13.27
C THR A 186 -18.56 -11.62 13.48
N LYS A 187 -19.06 -10.37 13.45
CA LYS A 187 -20.49 -10.10 13.61
C LYS A 187 -21.33 -10.67 12.47
N MET A 188 -20.81 -10.60 11.23
CA MET A 188 -21.53 -11.11 10.06
C MET A 188 -21.57 -12.65 10.05
N ALA A 189 -20.45 -13.31 10.35
CA ALA A 189 -20.36 -14.77 10.38
C ALA A 189 -21.15 -15.40 11.54
N GLY A 190 -21.25 -14.71 12.68
CA GLY A 190 -22.09 -15.12 13.82
C GLY A 190 -23.54 -14.62 13.77
N GLY A 191 -23.94 -13.94 12.68
CA GLY A 191 -25.26 -13.36 12.52
C GLY A 191 -26.28 -14.29 11.87
N THR A 192 -27.20 -13.72 11.09
CA THR A 192 -28.18 -14.49 10.31
C THR A 192 -27.52 -15.27 9.17
N PRO A 193 -28.19 -16.30 8.60
CA PRO A 193 -27.67 -17.02 7.43
C PRO A 193 -27.31 -16.11 6.25
N ALA A 194 -28.10 -15.05 6.01
CA ALA A 194 -27.84 -14.07 4.96
C ALA A 194 -26.56 -13.24 5.23
N GLN A 195 -26.30 -12.88 6.49
CA GLN A 195 -25.08 -12.18 6.88
C GLN A 195 -23.84 -13.08 6.74
N LYS A 196 -23.94 -14.34 7.17
CA LYS A 196 -22.85 -15.31 7.01
C LYS A 196 -22.55 -15.58 5.54
N HIS A 197 -23.58 -15.72 4.70
CA HIS A 197 -23.41 -15.85 3.25
C HIS A 197 -22.72 -14.63 2.64
N MET A 198 -23.10 -13.41 3.05
CA MET A 198 -22.46 -12.18 2.59
C MET A 198 -20.98 -12.11 3.00
N ALA A 199 -20.64 -12.53 4.23
CA ALA A 199 -19.25 -12.64 4.68
C ALA A 199 -18.45 -13.67 3.87
N GLN A 200 -19.04 -14.83 3.57
CA GLN A 200 -18.42 -15.84 2.74
C GLN A 200 -18.18 -15.34 1.31
N ASP A 201 -19.16 -14.68 0.69
CA ASP A 201 -19.03 -14.10 -0.65
C ASP A 201 -17.93 -13.03 -0.70
N ALA A 202 -17.81 -12.18 0.33
CA ALA A 202 -16.73 -11.20 0.41
C ALA A 202 -15.35 -11.88 0.53
N LEU A 203 -15.21 -12.91 1.37
CA LEU A 203 -13.97 -13.71 1.44
C LEU A 203 -13.65 -14.36 0.09
N ASN A 204 -14.65 -14.92 -0.60
CA ASN A 204 -14.48 -15.56 -1.91
C ASN A 204 -13.86 -14.60 -2.93
N ARG A 205 -14.36 -13.36 -2.98
CA ARG A 205 -13.92 -12.36 -3.96
C ARG A 205 -12.59 -11.70 -3.60
N PHE A 206 -12.26 -11.55 -2.32
CA PHE A 206 -11.07 -10.80 -1.88
C PHE A 206 -9.86 -11.66 -1.52
N TRP A 207 -9.99 -12.98 -1.40
CA TRP A 207 -8.89 -13.87 -1.01
C TRP A 207 -7.67 -13.76 -1.95
N PHE A 208 -7.81 -14.14 -3.22
CA PHE A 208 -6.70 -14.08 -4.18
C PHE A 208 -6.21 -12.65 -4.45
N PRO A 209 -7.09 -11.63 -4.59
CA PRO A 209 -6.64 -10.25 -4.68
C PRO A 209 -5.77 -9.81 -3.50
N ALA A 210 -6.06 -10.25 -2.27
CA ALA A 210 -5.22 -9.96 -1.10
C ALA A 210 -3.84 -10.66 -1.22
N LEU A 211 -3.78 -11.90 -1.72
CA LEU A 211 -2.51 -12.60 -1.96
C LEU A 211 -1.66 -11.92 -3.06
N MET A 212 -2.31 -11.33 -4.08
CA MET A 212 -1.63 -10.58 -5.13
C MET A 212 -0.98 -9.29 -4.62
N MET A 213 -1.40 -8.76 -3.45
CA MET A 213 -0.76 -7.57 -2.84
C MET A 213 0.70 -7.80 -2.48
N PHE A 214 1.13 -9.04 -2.25
CA PHE A 214 2.56 -9.29 -2.00
C PHE A 214 3.41 -9.05 -3.25
N GLY A 215 2.81 -9.07 -4.44
CA GLY A 215 3.47 -8.94 -5.74
C GLY A 215 3.78 -10.31 -6.36
N PRO A 216 4.42 -10.34 -7.54
CA PRO A 216 4.73 -11.59 -8.25
C PRO A 216 5.68 -12.49 -7.44
N SER A 217 5.76 -13.77 -7.80
CA SER A 217 6.71 -14.71 -7.20
C SER A 217 8.14 -14.17 -7.24
N ASP A 218 8.97 -14.59 -6.28
CA ASP A 218 10.36 -14.20 -6.20
C ASP A 218 11.15 -14.55 -7.48
N LYS A 219 10.74 -15.61 -8.19
CA LYS A 219 11.33 -16.02 -9.49
C LYS A 219 11.12 -14.99 -10.59
N ASP A 220 10.01 -14.26 -10.53
CA ASP A 220 9.62 -13.25 -11.52
C ASP A 220 9.87 -11.82 -11.00
N SER A 221 10.46 -11.69 -9.80
CA SER A 221 10.68 -10.42 -9.13
C SER A 221 12.05 -9.82 -9.45
N VAL A 222 12.17 -9.24 -10.65
CA VAL A 222 13.40 -8.65 -11.20
C VAL A 222 14.10 -7.57 -10.34
N HIS A 223 13.46 -7.01 -9.31
CA HIS A 223 14.03 -5.96 -8.45
C HIS A 223 14.28 -6.40 -7.01
N SER A 224 13.87 -7.62 -6.63
CA SER A 224 13.92 -8.07 -5.24
C SER A 224 15.36 -8.19 -4.73
N ALA A 225 16.28 -8.69 -5.56
CA ALA A 225 17.68 -8.84 -5.18
C ALA A 225 18.35 -7.51 -4.77
N GLN A 226 18.28 -6.49 -5.62
CA GLN A 226 18.87 -5.18 -5.31
C GLN A 226 18.14 -4.46 -4.16
N SER A 227 16.81 -4.55 -4.11
CA SER A 227 16.04 -3.92 -3.02
C SER A 227 16.33 -4.56 -1.66
N MET A 228 16.63 -5.86 -1.63
CA MET A 228 17.06 -6.56 -0.42
C MET A 228 18.50 -6.24 -0.05
N ALA A 229 19.42 -6.18 -1.02
CA ALA A 229 20.80 -5.78 -0.79
C ALA A 229 20.89 -4.37 -0.18
N TRP A 230 20.07 -3.44 -0.67
CA TRP A 230 19.93 -2.10 -0.10
C TRP A 230 19.08 -2.04 1.17
N ARG A 231 18.51 -3.16 1.64
CA ARG A 231 17.56 -3.22 2.77
C ARG A 231 16.38 -2.25 2.62
N ILE A 232 15.98 -1.96 1.39
CA ILE A 232 14.68 -1.32 1.10
C ILE A 232 13.56 -2.31 1.41
N LYS A 233 13.76 -3.58 1.00
CA LYS A 233 12.86 -4.71 1.22
C LYS A 233 13.51 -5.68 2.22
N MET A 234 12.77 -6.08 3.25
CA MET A 234 13.30 -6.93 4.33
C MET A 234 13.00 -8.41 4.18
N ASN A 235 11.93 -8.75 3.46
CA ASN A 235 11.45 -10.10 3.23
C ASN A 235 11.10 -10.26 1.76
N THR A 236 11.10 -11.50 1.27
CA THR A 236 10.69 -11.74 -0.11
C THR A 236 9.18 -11.65 -0.28
N ASN A 237 8.67 -11.66 -1.53
CA ASN A 237 7.22 -11.59 -1.75
C ASN A 237 6.56 -12.89 -1.28
N ASP A 238 7.17 -14.03 -1.62
CA ASP A 238 6.65 -15.35 -1.30
C ASP A 238 6.73 -15.64 0.21
N GLU A 239 7.78 -15.20 0.90
CA GLU A 239 7.89 -15.27 2.36
C GLU A 239 6.74 -14.56 3.08
N LEU A 240 6.39 -13.34 2.63
CA LEU A 240 5.31 -12.57 3.24
C LEU A 240 3.93 -13.15 2.89
N ARG A 241 3.73 -13.60 1.65
CA ARG A 241 2.50 -14.26 1.22
C ARG A 241 2.25 -15.53 2.04
N GLN A 242 3.29 -16.35 2.25
CA GLN A 242 3.21 -17.55 3.07
C GLN A 242 2.79 -17.23 4.51
N LYS A 243 3.50 -16.29 5.16
CA LYS A 243 3.16 -15.87 6.53
C LYS A 243 1.73 -15.36 6.65
N PHE A 244 1.25 -14.61 5.64
CA PHE A 244 -0.12 -14.13 5.61
C PHE A 244 -1.12 -15.29 5.56
N VAL A 245 -0.92 -16.28 4.66
CA VAL A 245 -1.81 -17.46 4.58
C VAL A 245 -1.81 -18.21 5.92
N ASP A 246 -0.63 -18.51 6.48
CA ASP A 246 -0.48 -19.29 7.72
C ASP A 246 -1.20 -18.63 8.91
N GLN A 247 -1.23 -17.30 8.95
CA GLN A 247 -1.90 -16.56 10.02
C GLN A 247 -3.39 -16.32 9.76
N THR A 248 -3.81 -16.25 8.49
CA THR A 248 -5.17 -15.85 8.11
C THR A 248 -6.12 -17.04 7.99
N VAL A 249 -5.65 -18.21 7.57
CA VAL A 249 -6.49 -19.41 7.47
C VAL A 249 -7.10 -19.79 8.83
N PRO A 250 -6.34 -19.86 9.94
CA PRO A 250 -6.93 -20.13 11.26
C PRO A 250 -7.95 -19.06 11.70
N GLN A 251 -7.79 -17.82 11.24
CA GLN A 251 -8.75 -16.75 11.52
C GLN A 251 -10.06 -16.98 10.76
N ALA A 252 -10.01 -17.46 9.51
CA ALA A 252 -11.19 -17.84 8.72
C ALA A 252 -11.91 -19.04 9.32
N GLU A 253 -11.17 -20.07 9.72
CA GLU A 253 -11.69 -21.26 10.40
C GLU A 253 -12.43 -20.90 11.69
N ARG A 254 -11.87 -19.98 12.49
CA ARG A 254 -12.52 -19.47 13.71
C ARG A 254 -13.84 -18.75 13.45
N LEU A 255 -13.99 -18.11 12.29
CA LEU A 255 -15.24 -17.49 11.85
C LEU A 255 -16.24 -18.51 11.28
N GLY A 256 -15.83 -19.77 11.10
CA GLY A 256 -16.62 -20.77 10.40
C GLY A 256 -16.87 -20.41 8.93
N LEU A 257 -15.90 -19.72 8.31
CA LEU A 257 -15.83 -19.43 6.88
C LEU A 257 -14.85 -20.38 6.20
N THR A 258 -15.06 -20.63 4.91
CA THR A 258 -14.18 -21.48 4.09
C THR A 258 -13.31 -20.61 3.20
N VAL A 259 -12.00 -20.84 3.19
CA VAL A 259 -11.10 -20.15 2.26
C VAL A 259 -11.34 -20.71 0.85
N PRO A 260 -11.52 -19.85 -0.18
CA PRO A 260 -11.89 -20.26 -1.55
C PRO A 260 -10.68 -20.81 -2.34
N ASP A 261 -9.97 -21.79 -1.80
CA ASP A 261 -8.77 -22.37 -2.39
C ASP A 261 -8.78 -23.90 -2.24
N GLU A 262 -8.97 -24.61 -3.35
CA GLU A 262 -8.98 -26.08 -3.38
C GLU A 262 -7.60 -26.69 -3.11
N GLY A 263 -6.52 -25.93 -3.36
CA GLY A 263 -5.15 -26.34 -3.08
C GLY A 263 -4.74 -26.14 -1.62
N LEU A 264 -5.60 -25.52 -0.81
CA LEU A 264 -5.29 -25.19 0.58
C LEU A 264 -5.25 -26.44 1.46
N ARG A 265 -4.09 -26.73 2.06
CA ARG A 265 -3.94 -27.83 3.01
C ARG A 265 -2.84 -27.55 4.02
N TRP A 266 -3.02 -27.98 5.26
CA TRP A 266 -1.95 -27.98 6.25
C TRP A 266 -0.86 -28.97 5.82
N ASN A 267 0.39 -28.51 5.84
CA ASN A 267 1.57 -29.30 5.52
C ASN A 267 2.44 -29.42 6.79
N GLU A 268 2.42 -30.58 7.42
CA GLU A 268 3.14 -30.86 8.67
C GLU A 268 4.66 -30.71 8.53
N ASP A 269 5.23 -31.15 7.39
CA ASP A 269 6.68 -31.09 7.16
C ASP A 269 7.18 -29.63 7.04
N LYS A 270 6.33 -28.76 6.48
CA LYS A 270 6.59 -27.33 6.32
C LYS A 270 6.25 -26.53 7.58
N GLY A 271 5.35 -27.04 8.43
CA GLY A 271 4.77 -26.30 9.55
C GLY A 271 3.93 -25.10 9.10
N GLY A 272 3.25 -25.22 7.95
CA GLY A 272 2.46 -24.15 7.33
C GLY A 272 1.51 -24.69 6.27
N TYR A 273 0.70 -23.84 5.65
CA TYR A 273 -0.23 -24.25 4.59
C TYR A 273 0.46 -24.29 3.23
N ASP A 274 0.14 -25.32 2.44
CA ASP A 274 0.21 -25.24 0.98
C ASP A 274 -1.05 -24.53 0.49
N PHE A 275 -0.95 -23.74 -0.58
CA PHE A 275 -2.06 -22.98 -1.17
C PHE A 275 -1.84 -22.81 -2.68
N SER A 276 -2.90 -22.50 -3.42
CA SER A 276 -2.82 -22.30 -4.87
C SER A 276 -2.18 -20.96 -5.22
N GLU A 277 -1.44 -20.91 -6.33
CA GLU A 277 -0.95 -19.66 -6.88
C GLU A 277 -2.12 -18.76 -7.34
N PRO A 278 -2.06 -17.44 -7.11
CA PRO A 278 -3.02 -16.51 -7.71
C PRO A 278 -2.97 -16.58 -9.24
N ASP A 279 -4.06 -16.15 -9.89
CA ASP A 279 -4.02 -15.92 -11.34
C ASP A 279 -3.11 -14.73 -11.67
N TRP A 280 -1.86 -15.04 -12.02
CA TRP A 280 -0.88 -14.02 -12.38
C TRP A 280 -1.24 -13.28 -13.67
N SER A 281 -2.04 -13.86 -14.56
CA SER A 281 -2.52 -13.16 -15.76
C SER A 281 -3.50 -12.05 -15.36
N GLU A 282 -4.43 -12.35 -14.46
CA GLU A 282 -5.31 -11.34 -13.85
C GLU A 282 -4.49 -10.24 -13.18
N PHE A 283 -3.51 -10.61 -12.36
CA PHE A 283 -2.63 -9.64 -11.69
C PHE A 283 -1.98 -8.67 -12.68
N PHE A 284 -1.40 -9.17 -13.78
CA PHE A 284 -0.75 -8.34 -14.79
C PHE A 284 -1.72 -7.42 -15.53
N GLU A 285 -2.93 -7.89 -15.85
CA GLU A 285 -3.99 -7.06 -16.43
C GLU A 285 -4.42 -5.94 -15.47
N VAL A 286 -4.63 -6.26 -14.19
CA VAL A 286 -5.03 -5.28 -13.17
C VAL A 286 -3.97 -4.19 -13.02
N ILE A 287 -2.69 -4.55 -12.90
CA ILE A 287 -1.64 -3.54 -12.72
C ILE A 287 -1.30 -2.79 -14.03
N ALA A 288 -1.72 -3.31 -15.19
CA ALA A 288 -1.62 -2.65 -16.49
C ALA A 288 -2.78 -1.66 -16.75
N GLY A 289 -3.81 -1.63 -15.89
CA GLY A 289 -4.95 -0.71 -16.02
C GLY A 289 -6.22 -1.34 -16.58
N ASN A 290 -6.26 -2.66 -16.74
CA ASN A 290 -7.37 -3.41 -17.36
C ASN A 290 -8.20 -4.21 -16.34
N GLY A 291 -8.04 -3.95 -15.04
CA GLY A 291 -8.86 -4.54 -14.00
C GLY A 291 -10.24 -3.89 -13.83
N PRO A 292 -11.05 -4.39 -12.90
CA PRO A 292 -12.49 -4.12 -12.88
C PRO A 292 -12.88 -2.69 -12.48
N CYS A 293 -12.00 -1.94 -11.81
CA CYS A 293 -12.29 -0.54 -11.43
C CYS A 293 -11.17 0.45 -11.79
N ASN A 294 -10.12 0.06 -12.52
CA ASN A 294 -8.97 0.94 -12.76
C ASN A 294 -9.35 2.30 -13.36
N ARG A 295 -10.24 2.27 -14.37
CA ARG A 295 -10.72 3.47 -15.07
C ARG A 295 -11.54 4.34 -14.15
N GLU A 296 -12.43 3.74 -13.36
CA GLU A 296 -13.29 4.40 -12.39
C GLU A 296 -12.45 5.06 -11.27
N ARG A 297 -11.46 4.34 -10.74
CA ARG A 297 -10.58 4.85 -9.67
C ARG A 297 -9.77 6.05 -10.13
N LEU A 298 -9.10 5.92 -11.29
CA LEU A 298 -8.28 7.01 -11.81
C LEU A 298 -9.14 8.19 -12.27
N GLY A 299 -10.25 7.91 -12.97
CA GLY A 299 -11.21 8.92 -13.39
C GLY A 299 -11.78 9.71 -12.22
N ALA A 300 -12.10 9.07 -11.10
CA ALA A 300 -12.56 9.77 -9.89
C ALA A 300 -11.49 10.71 -9.30
N ARG A 301 -10.22 10.31 -9.30
CA ARG A 301 -9.11 11.13 -8.79
C ARG A 301 -8.80 12.32 -9.71
N VAL A 302 -8.75 12.08 -11.02
CA VAL A 302 -8.58 13.13 -12.05
C VAL A 302 -9.74 14.12 -11.97
N LYS A 303 -10.98 13.65 -11.93
CA LYS A 303 -12.15 14.52 -11.81
C LYS A 303 -12.10 15.38 -10.55
N ALA A 304 -11.78 14.80 -9.39
CA ALA A 304 -11.65 15.56 -8.15
C ALA A 304 -10.55 16.63 -8.23
N TRP A 305 -9.45 16.33 -8.93
CA TRP A 305 -8.38 17.28 -9.19
C TRP A 305 -8.82 18.42 -10.11
N GLU A 306 -9.41 18.11 -11.26
CA GLU A 306 -9.86 19.10 -12.25
C GLU A 306 -10.98 19.99 -11.70
N ASP A 307 -12.04 19.39 -11.13
CA ASP A 307 -13.15 20.14 -10.53
C ASP A 307 -12.68 20.99 -9.33
N GLY A 308 -11.63 20.56 -8.63
CA GLY A 308 -11.05 21.27 -7.50
C GLY A 308 -10.10 22.41 -7.88
N ALA A 309 -9.82 22.63 -9.17
CA ALA A 309 -8.83 23.62 -9.62
C ALA A 309 -9.15 25.03 -9.12
N TRP A 310 -10.40 25.48 -9.28
CA TRP A 310 -10.83 26.81 -8.84
C TRP A 310 -10.60 27.04 -7.34
N PHE A 311 -10.75 25.99 -6.51
CA PHE A 311 -10.55 26.08 -5.07
C PHE A 311 -9.06 26.22 -4.73
N ARG A 312 -8.20 25.42 -5.39
CA ARG A 312 -6.73 25.53 -5.22
C ARG A 312 -6.21 26.89 -5.70
N ASP A 313 -6.68 27.35 -6.86
CA ASP A 313 -6.31 28.65 -7.42
C ASP A 313 -6.79 29.80 -6.52
N GLY A 314 -8.00 29.69 -5.97
CA GLY A 314 -8.54 30.65 -5.00
C GLY A 314 -7.70 30.75 -3.73
N LEU A 315 -7.27 29.61 -3.16
CA LEU A 315 -6.40 29.58 -1.99
C LEU A 315 -5.03 30.23 -2.28
N LYS A 316 -4.45 29.94 -3.45
CA LYS A 316 -3.18 30.56 -3.89
C LYS A 316 -3.32 32.08 -4.04
N ALA A 317 -4.36 32.54 -4.74
CA ALA A 317 -4.62 33.97 -4.92
C ALA A 317 -4.84 34.70 -3.58
N HIS A 318 -5.52 34.06 -2.62
CA HIS A 318 -5.69 34.59 -1.27
C HIS A 318 -4.36 34.72 -0.54
N ALA A 319 -3.51 33.69 -0.58
CA ALA A 319 -2.18 33.70 0.03
C ALA A 319 -1.27 34.78 -0.59
N ASP A 320 -1.28 34.93 -1.91
CA ASP A 320 -0.51 35.95 -2.64
C ASP A 320 -0.95 37.37 -2.24
N LYS A 321 -2.26 37.60 -2.08
CA LYS A 321 -2.79 38.87 -1.57
C LYS A 321 -2.27 39.16 -0.17
N ALA A 322 -2.29 38.18 0.73
CA ALA A 322 -1.78 38.33 2.10
C ALA A 322 -0.26 38.54 2.15
N ALA A 323 0.51 37.89 1.26
CA ALA A 323 1.95 38.11 1.14
C ALA A 323 2.28 39.53 0.66
N ARG A 324 1.61 40.02 -0.38
CA ARG A 324 1.77 41.40 -0.88
C ARG A 324 1.44 42.45 0.19
N ALA A 325 0.36 42.26 0.94
CA ALA A 325 0.00 43.17 2.02
C ALA A 325 1.08 43.23 3.11
N ARG A 326 1.65 42.07 3.51
CA ARG A 326 2.75 42.02 4.49
C ARG A 326 4.01 42.71 3.99
N MET A 327 4.35 42.54 2.70
CA MET A 327 5.52 43.20 2.10
C MET A 327 5.34 44.72 2.01
N ALA A 328 4.14 45.20 1.71
CA ALA A 328 3.85 46.64 1.68
C ALA A 328 4.03 47.28 3.06
N VAL A 329 3.53 46.63 4.12
CA VAL A 329 3.70 47.11 5.51
C VAL A 329 5.16 47.06 5.96
N ALA A 330 5.95 46.06 5.53
CA ALA A 330 7.37 45.96 5.90
C ALA A 330 8.28 46.94 5.14
N ALA A 331 7.77 47.60 4.10
CA ALA A 331 8.50 48.58 3.29
C ALA A 331 8.26 50.03 3.74
N GLU A 332 7.32 50.26 4.67
CA GLU A 332 7.02 51.53 5.33
C GLU A 332 7.86 51.69 6.62
#